data_AF-A0A3P7ND44-F1
#
_entry.id   AF-A0A3P7ND44-F1
#
_cell.length_a   1.000
_cell.length_b   1.000
_cell.length_c   1.000
_cell.angle_alpha   90.00
_cell.angle_beta   90.00
_cell.angle_gamma   90.00
#
_symmetry.space_group_name_H-M   'P 1'
#
loop_
_entity.id
_entity.type
_entity.pdbx_description
1 polymer ?
#
loop_
_entity_poly.entity_id
_entity_poly.type
_entity_poly.pdbx_seq_one_letter_code
_entity_poly.pdbx_strand_id
1 'polypeptide(L)'
;MWLLFGWTGLSLSLFRPFGTLHNALENTTYNLLENNEEDKQLLEQAVASPDIKGIVGSGERLAKLENILHNWTVQIQLVLNEAEQIRREADDVGPAAELAYWRMRMAKFNRLLEQLVSPEVRTVTVALSFAKSRGMKLWSELNNKITDAANEAKTNVRFLTNLDKFLGPLAKNGPIQLTEQIPGLLNAIRMIYEISHYYNTPERMTSLMVKVTNQMITSCRKYIYQGVSRIWDLPR
;
A
#
# COMPACT_ATOMS: atom_id res chain seq x y z
N MET A 1 -4.14 -46.64 14.19
CA MET A 1 -4.11 -45.24 14.69
C MET A 1 -4.60 -44.38 13.53
N TRP A 2 -5.91 -44.41 13.25
CA TRP A 2 -6.88 -43.34 13.59
C TRP A 2 -6.35 -41.95 13.17
N LEU A 3 -6.62 -41.45 11.95
CA LEU A 3 -7.87 -40.87 11.41
C LEU A 3 -8.09 -39.37 11.76
N LEU A 4 -8.37 -38.61 10.69
CA LEU A 4 -9.27 -37.43 10.60
C LEU A 4 -8.76 -36.05 11.04
N PHE A 5 -8.50 -35.19 10.04
CA PHE A 5 -9.20 -33.92 9.80
C PHE A 5 -9.02 -33.66 8.29
N GLY A 6 -10.01 -33.66 7.40
CA GLY A 6 -11.34 -33.07 7.55
C GLY A 6 -11.40 -31.70 6.84
N TRP A 7 -10.95 -31.62 5.58
CA TRP A 7 -11.12 -30.44 4.73
C TRP A 7 -12.24 -30.71 3.71
N THR A 8 -13.48 -30.71 4.21
CA THR A 8 -14.68 -30.58 3.37
C THR A 8 -15.65 -29.66 4.11
N GLY A 9 -15.90 -28.49 3.54
CA GLY A 9 -17.03 -27.64 3.94
C GLY A 9 -16.65 -26.25 4.45
N LEU A 10 -16.41 -25.33 3.52
CA LEU A 10 -16.93 -23.97 3.66
C LEU A 10 -17.31 -23.44 2.29
N SER A 11 -18.56 -23.78 1.96
CA SER A 11 -19.57 -22.96 1.31
C SER A 11 -19.12 -21.60 0.77
N LEU A 12 -19.41 -21.40 -0.52
CA LEU A 12 -19.63 -20.10 -1.15
C LEU A 12 -20.27 -19.09 -0.18
N SER A 13 -19.50 -18.14 0.35
CA SER A 13 -20.03 -16.86 0.86
C SER A 13 -18.92 -15.85 1.15
N LEU A 14 -18.03 -15.57 0.21
CA LEU A 14 -17.14 -14.39 0.28
C LEU A 14 -17.10 -13.65 -1.05
N PHE A 15 -18.28 -13.37 -1.59
CA PHE A 15 -18.46 -12.25 -2.51
C PHE A 15 -19.49 -11.32 -1.87
N ARG A 16 -19.07 -10.59 -0.84
CA ARG A 16 -19.78 -9.39 -0.37
C ARG A 16 -19.02 -8.17 -0.86
N PRO A 17 -19.72 -7.06 -1.17
CA PRO A 17 -19.12 -5.87 -1.78
C PRO A 17 -18.08 -5.30 -0.81
N PHE A 18 -16.81 -5.50 -1.16
CA PHE A 18 -15.63 -5.25 -0.33
C PHE A 18 -15.29 -3.76 -0.20
N GLY A 19 -16.15 -2.85 -0.67
CA GLY A 19 -15.84 -1.42 -0.72
C GLY A 19 -16.04 -0.72 0.62
N THR A 20 -17.24 -0.72 1.17
CA THR A 20 -17.61 0.21 2.26
C THR A 20 -17.13 -0.21 3.64
N LEU A 21 -17.21 -1.51 3.98
CA LEU A 21 -16.77 -2.03 5.30
C LEU A 21 -15.25 -2.14 5.41
N HIS A 22 -14.57 -2.47 4.30
CA HIS A 22 -13.10 -2.46 4.23
C HIS A 22 -12.58 -1.02 4.36
N ASN A 23 -13.15 -0.08 3.59
CA ASN A 23 -12.77 1.34 3.69
C ASN A 23 -13.00 1.92 5.08
N ALA A 24 -14.06 1.50 5.79
CA ALA A 24 -14.33 1.93 7.16
C ALA A 24 -13.31 1.36 8.17
N LEU A 25 -12.98 0.08 8.08
CA LEU A 25 -11.94 -0.55 8.92
C LEU A 25 -10.55 0.03 8.64
N GLU A 26 -10.25 0.34 7.39
CA GLU A 26 -9.03 1.03 7.01
C GLU A 26 -9.01 2.50 7.50
N ASN A 27 -10.15 3.21 7.50
CA ASN A 27 -10.24 4.59 8.02
C ASN A 27 -9.87 4.66 9.51
N THR A 28 -10.27 3.68 10.31
CA THR A 28 -9.97 3.62 11.74
C THR A 28 -8.54 3.14 12.03
N THR A 29 -7.94 2.33 11.16
CA THR A 29 -6.57 1.79 11.36
C THR A 29 -5.45 2.73 10.94
N TYR A 30 -5.74 3.81 10.20
CA TYR A 30 -4.70 4.74 9.72
C TYR A 30 -4.86 6.18 10.22
N ASN A 31 -5.58 6.42 11.30
CA ASN A 31 -5.54 7.73 11.99
C ASN A 31 -4.21 7.87 12.75
N LEU A 32 -3.12 8.06 12.00
CA LEU A 32 -1.74 7.98 12.48
C LEU A 32 -1.29 9.23 13.25
N LEU A 33 -1.99 10.35 13.05
CA LEU A 33 -1.78 11.60 13.77
C LEU A 33 -2.81 11.79 14.90
N GLU A 34 -3.30 10.69 15.48
CA GLU A 34 -4.23 10.75 16.59
C GLU A 34 -3.56 11.35 17.85
N ASN A 35 -4.30 12.25 18.49
CA ASN A 35 -3.86 12.96 19.68
C ASN A 35 -4.69 12.49 20.88
N ASN A 36 -4.14 12.61 22.09
CA ASN A 36 -4.93 12.39 23.30
C ASN A 36 -6.01 13.48 23.44
N GLU A 37 -6.97 13.29 24.35
CA GLU A 37 -8.10 14.22 24.50
C GLU A 37 -7.69 15.64 24.93
N GLU A 38 -6.59 15.77 25.69
CA GLU A 38 -6.06 17.09 26.11
C GLU A 38 -5.46 17.85 24.92
N ASP A 39 -4.67 17.16 24.09
CA ASP A 39 -4.06 17.68 22.88
C ASP A 39 -5.13 18.03 21.84
N LYS A 40 -6.20 17.22 21.70
CA LYS A 40 -7.35 17.53 20.84
C LYS A 40 -8.01 18.85 21.24
N GLN A 41 -8.32 19.04 22.52
CA GLN A 41 -8.91 20.29 23.01
C GLN A 41 -8.00 21.51 22.77
N LEU A 42 -6.70 21.34 22.96
CA LEU A 42 -5.72 22.39 22.67
C LEU A 42 -5.68 22.74 21.18
N LEU A 43 -5.71 21.72 20.31
CA LEU A 43 -5.70 21.91 18.85
C LEU A 43 -6.99 22.55 18.36
N GLU A 44 -8.16 22.15 18.86
CA GLU A 44 -9.44 22.78 18.53
C GLU A 44 -9.43 24.27 18.90
N GLN A 45 -8.93 24.61 20.09
CA GLN A 45 -8.78 26.00 20.52
C GLN A 45 -7.77 26.77 19.65
N ALA A 46 -6.67 26.13 19.26
CA ALA A 46 -5.66 26.73 18.39
C ALA A 46 -6.19 26.98 16.97
N VAL A 47 -6.95 26.03 16.41
CA VAL A 47 -7.60 26.15 15.09
C VAL A 47 -8.67 27.23 15.10
N ALA A 48 -9.42 27.37 16.20
CA ALA A 48 -10.42 28.42 16.37
C ALA A 48 -9.81 29.82 16.59
N SER A 49 -8.53 29.91 16.98
CA SER A 49 -7.86 31.18 17.27
C SER A 49 -7.19 31.78 16.03
N PRO A 50 -7.57 32.99 15.58
CA PRO A 50 -6.85 33.70 14.52
C PRO A 50 -5.50 34.27 14.99
N ASP A 51 -5.20 34.26 16.30
CA ASP A 51 -3.98 34.86 16.86
C ASP A 51 -2.84 33.86 17.01
N ILE A 52 -2.19 33.53 15.88
CA ILE A 52 -0.98 32.71 15.84
C ILE A 52 0.16 33.36 16.64
N LYS A 53 0.22 34.71 16.72
CA LYS A 53 1.26 35.42 17.46
C LYS A 53 1.08 35.26 18.97
N GLY A 54 -0.15 35.28 19.47
CA GLY A 54 -0.47 34.99 20.87
C GLY A 54 -0.19 33.54 21.26
N ILE A 55 -0.34 32.58 20.33
CA ILE A 55 0.07 31.19 20.55
C ILE A 55 1.59 31.10 20.72
N VAL A 56 2.36 31.74 19.84
CA VAL A 56 3.84 31.74 19.90
C VAL A 56 4.37 32.54 21.10
N GLY A 57 3.66 33.58 21.54
CA GLY A 57 4.03 34.39 22.70
C GLY A 57 3.91 33.65 24.04
N SER A 58 3.16 32.54 24.09
CA SER A 58 3.06 31.68 25.28
C SER A 58 4.04 30.50 25.17
N GLY A 59 5.14 30.58 25.91
CA GLY A 59 6.15 29.50 25.92
C GLY A 59 5.59 28.12 26.31
N GLU A 60 4.59 28.09 27.20
CA GLU A 60 3.92 26.83 27.58
C GLU A 60 3.13 26.21 26.42
N ARG A 61 2.33 27.03 25.69
CA ARG A 61 1.56 26.54 24.54
C ARG A 61 2.48 26.10 23.41
N LEU A 62 3.54 26.85 23.16
CA LEU A 62 4.54 26.51 22.16
C LEU A 62 5.21 25.16 22.48
N ALA A 63 5.59 24.91 23.73
CA ALA A 63 6.18 23.65 24.16
C ALA A 63 5.21 22.46 23.97
N LYS A 64 3.91 22.64 24.22
CA LYS A 64 2.89 21.61 23.94
C LYS A 64 2.79 21.31 22.44
N LEU A 65 2.80 22.33 21.59
CA LEU A 65 2.81 22.16 20.13
C LEU A 65 4.08 21.43 19.64
N GLU A 66 5.24 21.73 20.22
CA GLU A 66 6.48 21.02 19.92
C GLU A 66 6.41 19.54 20.30
N ASN A 67 5.78 19.21 21.42
CA ASN A 67 5.55 17.82 21.84
C ASN A 67 4.60 17.08 20.89
N ILE A 68 3.52 17.73 20.45
CA ILE A 68 2.60 17.17 19.45
C ILE A 68 3.33 16.90 18.13
N LEU A 69 4.11 17.86 17.63
CA LEU A 69 4.93 17.69 16.42
C LEU A 69 5.92 16.53 16.58
N HIS A 70 6.56 16.40 17.75
CA HIS A 70 7.48 15.31 18.04
C HIS A 70 6.78 13.95 17.96
N ASN A 71 5.60 13.81 18.58
CA ASN A 71 4.82 12.58 18.55
C ASN A 71 4.45 12.19 17.11
N TRP A 72 3.94 13.14 16.31
CA TRP A 72 3.65 12.91 14.90
C TRP A 72 4.88 12.50 14.09
N THR A 73 6.02 13.14 14.36
CA THR A 73 7.30 12.81 13.73
C THR A 73 7.70 11.36 14.02
N VAL A 74 7.58 10.91 15.27
CA VAL A 74 7.86 9.53 15.67
C VAL A 74 6.92 8.55 14.96
N GLN A 75 5.61 8.83 14.92
CA GLN A 75 4.64 7.97 14.24
C GLN A 75 4.90 7.86 12.74
N ILE A 76 5.19 8.97 12.06
CA ILE A 76 5.53 8.98 10.64
C ILE A 76 6.81 8.18 10.38
N GLN A 77 7.83 8.33 11.22
CA GLN A 77 9.07 7.58 11.06
C GLN A 77 8.85 6.07 11.23
N LEU A 78 8.00 5.65 12.17
CA LEU A 78 7.61 4.23 12.33
C LEU A 78 6.94 3.69 11.06
N VAL A 79 5.99 4.45 10.50
CA VAL A 79 5.28 4.07 9.27
C VAL A 79 6.24 3.97 8.07
N LEU A 80 7.15 4.93 7.92
CA LEU A 80 8.14 4.90 6.85
C LEU A 80 9.14 3.75 7.03
N ASN A 81 9.59 3.49 8.26
CA ASN A 81 10.50 2.38 8.55
C ASN A 81 9.84 1.03 8.26
N GLU A 82 8.59 0.82 8.67
CA GLU A 82 7.79 -0.37 8.33
C GLU A 82 7.67 -0.52 6.81
N ALA A 83 7.48 0.60 6.11
CA ALA A 83 7.33 0.65 4.67
C ALA A 83 8.64 0.38 3.91
N GLU A 84 9.80 0.65 4.49
CA GLU A 84 11.14 0.39 3.93
C GLU A 84 11.68 -1.01 4.26
N GLN A 85 11.05 -1.74 5.19
CA GLN A 85 11.50 -3.10 5.52
C GLN A 85 11.52 -4.00 4.28
N ILE A 86 12.68 -4.60 4.02
CA ILE A 86 12.87 -5.57 2.94
C ILE A 86 11.93 -6.74 3.19
N ARG A 87 10.87 -6.82 2.39
CA ARG A 87 9.99 -7.99 2.36
C ARG A 87 10.78 -9.18 1.85
N ARG A 88 10.95 -10.19 2.70
CA ARG A 88 11.27 -11.56 2.26
C ARG A 88 10.02 -12.12 1.63
N GLU A 89 9.89 -11.94 0.32
CA GLU A 89 8.79 -12.52 -0.44
C GLU A 89 9.06 -14.01 -0.65
N ALA A 90 8.06 -14.86 -0.44
CA ALA A 90 8.11 -16.22 -0.92
C ALA A 90 7.88 -16.21 -2.44
N ASP A 91 8.59 -17.05 -3.19
CA ASP A 91 8.54 -17.10 -4.66
C ASP A 91 7.15 -17.54 -5.20
N ASP A 92 6.24 -17.96 -4.32
CA ASP A 92 4.88 -18.41 -4.62
C ASP A 92 3.80 -17.30 -4.50
N VAL A 93 4.16 -16.08 -4.08
CA VAL A 93 3.21 -14.97 -3.98
C VAL A 93 2.79 -14.53 -5.38
N GLY A 94 1.56 -14.86 -5.75
CA GLY A 94 1.00 -14.55 -7.07
C GLY A 94 0.81 -13.05 -7.33
N PRO A 95 0.72 -12.62 -8.61
CA PRO A 95 0.60 -11.21 -8.99
C PRO A 95 -0.59 -10.46 -8.37
N ALA A 96 -1.69 -11.17 -8.10
CA ALA A 96 -2.86 -10.59 -7.43
C ALA A 96 -2.56 -10.16 -5.98
N ALA A 97 -1.69 -10.89 -5.27
CA ALA A 97 -1.30 -10.56 -3.91
C ALA A 97 -0.35 -9.34 -3.89
N GLU A 98 0.53 -9.19 -4.88
CA GLU A 98 1.33 -7.97 -5.06
C GLU A 98 0.43 -6.74 -5.30
N LEU A 99 -0.55 -6.86 -6.20
CA LEU A 99 -1.48 -5.77 -6.48
C LEU A 99 -2.29 -5.37 -5.23
N ALA A 100 -2.77 -6.35 -4.46
CA ALA A 100 -3.47 -6.09 -3.20
C ALA A 100 -2.58 -5.35 -2.19
N TYR A 101 -1.33 -5.77 -2.04
CA TYR A 101 -0.35 -5.10 -1.19
C TYR A 101 -0.16 -3.63 -1.57
N TRP A 102 0.10 -3.35 -2.86
CA TRP A 102 0.32 -1.98 -3.31
C TRP A 102 -0.93 -1.10 -3.19
N ARG A 103 -2.13 -1.67 -3.36
CA ARG A 103 -3.39 -0.97 -3.09
C ARG A 103 -3.52 -0.58 -1.62
N MET A 104 -3.24 -1.51 -0.71
CA MET A 104 -3.27 -1.24 0.72
C MET A 104 -2.25 -0.17 1.11
N ARG A 105 -1.03 -0.25 0.56
CA ARG A 105 0.02 0.76 0.77
C ARG A 105 -0.38 2.13 0.24
N MET A 106 -0.97 2.19 -0.96
CA MET A 106 -1.48 3.42 -1.54
C MET A 106 -2.58 4.04 -0.66
N ALA A 107 -3.51 3.23 -0.16
CA ALA A 107 -4.56 3.70 0.75
C ALA A 107 -3.98 4.27 2.06
N LYS A 108 -3.00 3.58 2.66
CA LYS A 108 -2.31 4.04 3.88
C LYS A 108 -1.64 5.41 3.69
N PHE A 109 -0.84 5.57 2.63
CA PHE A 109 -0.12 6.83 2.41
C PHE A 109 -1.03 7.97 1.92
N ASN A 110 -2.08 7.69 1.15
CA ASN A 110 -3.06 8.71 0.79
C ASN A 110 -3.80 9.26 2.01
N ARG A 111 -4.21 8.39 2.94
CA ARG A 111 -4.80 8.84 4.20
C ARG A 111 -3.86 9.67 5.05
N LEU A 112 -2.57 9.32 5.05
CA LEU A 112 -1.57 10.11 5.75
C LEU A 112 -1.40 11.49 5.10
N LEU A 113 -1.41 11.57 3.77
CA LEU A 113 -1.41 12.85 3.06
C LEU A 113 -2.64 13.71 3.39
N GLU A 114 -3.83 13.10 3.50
CA GLU A 114 -5.05 13.79 3.93
C GLU A 114 -4.93 14.36 5.35
N GLN A 115 -4.35 13.59 6.28
CA GLN A 115 -4.10 14.06 7.65
C GLN A 115 -3.06 15.18 7.72
N LEU A 116 -2.01 15.13 6.90
CA LEU A 116 -0.96 16.15 6.86
C LEU A 116 -1.46 17.54 6.43
N VAL A 117 -2.58 17.60 5.69
CA VAL A 117 -3.20 18.85 5.25
C VAL A 117 -4.37 19.28 6.14
N SER A 118 -4.62 18.56 7.24
CA SER A 118 -5.67 18.90 8.21
C SER A 118 -5.47 20.30 8.82
N PRO A 119 -6.57 20.99 9.21
CA PRO A 119 -6.49 22.29 9.87
C PRO A 119 -5.61 22.30 11.11
N GLU A 120 -5.63 21.22 11.89
CA GLU A 120 -4.87 21.03 13.11
C GLU A 120 -3.37 20.99 12.79
N VAL A 121 -2.95 20.10 11.88
CA VAL A 121 -1.54 19.99 11.46
C VAL A 121 -1.04 21.29 10.84
N ARG A 122 -1.86 21.94 10.02
CA ARG A 122 -1.53 23.24 9.43
C ARG A 122 -1.33 24.32 10.49
N THR A 123 -2.18 24.37 11.51
CA THR A 123 -2.07 25.35 12.60
C THR A 123 -0.78 25.15 13.39
N VAL A 124 -0.47 23.91 13.77
CA VAL A 124 0.78 23.57 14.49
C VAL A 124 2.00 23.92 13.65
N THR A 125 2.04 23.47 12.40
CA THR A 125 3.21 23.68 11.53
C THR A 125 3.45 25.14 11.20
N VAL A 126 2.40 25.97 11.04
CA VAL A 126 2.54 27.42 10.83
C VAL A 126 3.04 28.11 12.11
N ALA A 127 2.48 27.78 13.28
CA ALA A 127 2.91 28.37 14.55
C ALA A 127 4.38 28.05 14.86
N LEU A 128 4.77 26.77 14.72
CA LEU A 128 6.15 26.31 14.95
C LEU A 128 7.14 26.84 13.90
N SER A 129 6.70 27.03 12.65
CA SER A 129 7.51 27.70 11.62
C SER A 129 7.78 29.17 11.98
N PHE A 130 6.76 29.88 12.46
CA PHE A 130 6.90 31.27 12.89
C PHE A 130 7.84 31.39 14.11
N ALA A 131 7.74 30.44 15.05
CA ALA A 131 8.62 30.34 16.20
C ALA A 131 10.05 29.83 15.88
N LYS A 132 10.30 29.40 14.64
CA LYS A 132 11.57 28.79 14.19
C LYS A 132 11.97 27.56 15.03
N SER A 133 10.99 26.74 15.40
CA SER A 133 11.21 25.53 16.19
C SER A 133 12.11 24.53 15.45
N ARG A 134 12.99 23.87 16.21
CA ARG A 134 14.04 22.97 15.67
C ARG A 134 13.48 21.77 14.89
N GLY A 135 12.30 21.27 15.28
CA GLY A 135 11.66 20.10 14.67
C GLY A 135 11.16 20.31 13.23
N MET A 136 11.05 21.56 12.76
CA MET A 136 10.46 21.85 11.45
C MET A 136 11.28 21.32 10.27
N LYS A 137 12.60 21.23 10.41
CA LYS A 137 13.45 20.65 9.35
C LYS A 137 13.13 19.18 9.13
N LEU A 138 13.12 18.40 10.22
CA LEU A 138 12.80 16.97 10.17
C LEU A 138 11.36 16.74 9.70
N TRP A 139 10.41 17.54 10.17
CA TRP A 139 9.02 17.48 9.71
C TRP A 139 8.90 17.62 8.18
N SER A 140 9.58 18.62 7.60
CA SER A 140 9.60 18.84 6.16
C SER A 140 10.21 17.67 5.39
N GLU A 141 11.32 17.11 5.87
CA GLU A 141 11.95 15.93 5.29
C GLU A 141 11.02 14.71 5.29
N LEU A 142 10.30 14.47 6.39
CA LEU A 142 9.34 13.38 6.50
C LEU A 142 8.12 13.58 5.59
N ASN A 143 7.62 14.81 5.47
CA ASN A 143 6.50 15.12 4.58
C ASN A 143 6.85 14.83 3.10
N ASN A 144 8.08 15.13 2.69
CA ASN A 144 8.57 14.79 1.35
C ASN A 144 8.64 13.27 1.16
N LYS A 145 9.19 12.53 2.13
CA LYS A 145 9.25 11.05 2.08
C LYS A 145 7.86 10.41 1.99
N ILE A 146 6.86 10.95 2.69
CA ILE A 146 5.47 10.47 2.58
C ILE A 146 4.93 10.70 1.17
N THR A 147 5.19 11.88 0.60
CA THR A 147 4.77 12.22 -0.77
C THR A 147 5.40 11.29 -1.80
N ASP A 148 6.70 11.00 -1.64
CA ASP A 148 7.42 10.06 -2.49
C ASP A 148 6.85 8.64 -2.38
N ALA A 149 6.62 8.15 -1.15
CA ALA A 149 6.04 6.83 -0.91
C ALA A 149 4.60 6.70 -1.46
N ALA A 150 3.79 7.75 -1.39
CA ALA A 150 2.46 7.79 -1.98
C ALA A 150 2.51 7.71 -3.51
N ASN A 151 3.41 8.47 -4.13
CA ASN A 151 3.62 8.46 -5.58
C ASN A 151 4.17 7.13 -6.09
N GLU A 152 5.10 6.53 -5.37
CA GLU A 152 5.58 5.16 -5.60
C GLU A 152 4.40 4.18 -5.62
N ALA A 153 3.60 4.16 -4.55
CA ALA A 153 2.51 3.22 -4.42
C ALA A 153 1.46 3.40 -5.53
N LYS A 154 1.08 4.64 -5.84
CA LYS A 154 0.16 4.98 -6.94
C LYS A 154 0.67 4.47 -8.29
N THR A 155 1.95 4.67 -8.55
CA THR A 155 2.59 4.25 -9.81
C THR A 155 2.61 2.72 -9.92
N ASN A 156 2.97 2.03 -8.85
CA ASN A 156 3.00 0.56 -8.82
C ASN A 156 1.61 -0.07 -8.95
N VAL A 157 0.58 0.51 -8.32
CA VAL A 157 -0.82 0.08 -8.52
C VAL A 157 -1.23 0.20 -9.99
N ARG A 158 -0.89 1.31 -10.67
CA ARG A 158 -1.21 1.50 -12.08
C ARG A 158 -0.55 0.43 -12.97
N PHE A 159 0.73 0.15 -12.73
CA PHE A 159 1.48 -0.86 -13.46
C PHE A 159 0.95 -2.28 -13.26
N LEU A 160 0.79 -2.69 -12.00
CA LEU A 160 0.30 -4.03 -11.66
C LEU A 160 -1.15 -4.22 -12.11
N THR A 161 -2.00 -3.19 -12.04
CA THR A 161 -3.36 -3.24 -12.60
C THR A 161 -3.33 -3.42 -14.12
N ASN A 162 -2.35 -2.84 -14.82
CA ASN A 162 -2.22 -3.04 -16.25
C ASN A 162 -1.74 -4.47 -16.60
N LEU A 163 -0.85 -5.04 -15.79
CA LEU A 163 -0.43 -6.45 -15.92
C LEU A 163 -1.56 -7.44 -15.62
N ASP A 164 -2.38 -7.14 -14.60
CA ASP A 164 -3.48 -7.99 -14.16
C ASP A 164 -4.52 -8.26 -15.27
N LYS A 165 -4.67 -7.30 -16.21
CA LYS A 165 -5.50 -7.48 -17.42
C LYS A 165 -5.08 -8.66 -18.30
N PHE A 166 -3.80 -9.03 -18.26
CA PHE A 166 -3.27 -10.18 -18.99
C PHE A 166 -3.22 -11.42 -18.10
N LEU A 167 -2.83 -11.26 -16.82
CA LEU A 167 -2.68 -12.38 -15.88
C LEU A 167 -4.00 -13.03 -15.48
N GLY A 168 -5.08 -12.25 -15.36
CA GLY A 168 -6.43 -12.76 -15.09
C GLY A 168 -6.94 -13.72 -16.19
N PRO A 169 -6.92 -13.32 -17.47
CA PRO A 169 -7.17 -14.23 -18.59
C PRO A 169 -6.18 -15.39 -18.65
N LEU A 170 -4.87 -15.16 -18.44
CA LEU A 170 -3.89 -16.25 -18.44
C LEU A 170 -4.24 -17.35 -17.43
N ALA A 171 -4.81 -17.03 -16.26
CA ALA A 171 -5.23 -18.02 -15.25
C ALA A 171 -6.48 -18.85 -15.64
N LYS A 172 -7.26 -18.37 -16.62
CA LYS A 172 -8.54 -18.96 -17.04
C LYS A 172 -8.49 -19.61 -18.42
N ASN A 173 -7.58 -19.14 -19.27
CA ASN A 173 -7.51 -19.47 -20.68
C ASN A 173 -6.54 -20.63 -20.96
N GLY A 174 -6.77 -21.34 -22.06
CA GLY A 174 -5.88 -22.42 -22.51
C GLY A 174 -4.58 -21.90 -23.14
N PRO A 175 -3.54 -22.74 -23.28
CA PRO A 175 -2.20 -22.36 -23.75
C PRO A 175 -2.18 -21.62 -25.09
N ILE A 176 -3.11 -21.94 -26.00
CA ILE A 176 -3.23 -21.28 -27.32
C ILE A 176 -3.54 -19.79 -27.14
N GLN A 177 -4.52 -19.46 -26.31
CA GLN A 177 -4.93 -18.07 -26.02
C GLN A 177 -3.85 -17.32 -25.22
N LEU A 178 -2.98 -18.04 -24.48
CA LEU A 178 -1.84 -17.41 -23.81
C LEU A 178 -0.87 -16.83 -24.85
N THR A 179 -0.61 -17.54 -25.96
CA THR A 179 0.36 -17.11 -26.98
C THR A 179 -0.02 -15.77 -27.62
N GLU A 180 -1.31 -15.52 -27.83
CA GLU A 180 -1.83 -14.26 -28.39
C GLU A 180 -1.66 -13.08 -27.41
N GLN A 181 -1.61 -13.35 -26.11
CA GLN A 181 -1.49 -12.31 -25.07
C GLN A 181 -0.05 -12.00 -24.65
N ILE A 182 0.91 -12.86 -24.99
CA ILE A 182 2.33 -12.67 -24.66
C ILE A 182 2.88 -11.32 -25.18
N PRO A 183 2.63 -10.90 -26.43
CA PRO A 183 3.15 -9.60 -26.91
C PRO A 183 2.63 -8.42 -26.08
N GLY A 184 1.35 -8.42 -25.73
CA GLY A 184 0.74 -7.37 -24.90
C GLY A 184 1.28 -7.36 -23.47
N LEU A 185 1.47 -8.55 -22.88
CA LEU A 185 2.07 -8.72 -21.56
C LEU A 185 3.54 -8.24 -21.54
N LEU A 186 4.35 -8.63 -22.51
CA LEU A 186 5.75 -8.21 -22.60
C LEU A 186 5.86 -6.69 -22.81
N ASN A 187 4.95 -6.08 -23.58
CA ASN A 187 4.89 -4.63 -23.70
C ASN A 187 4.50 -3.95 -22.38
N ALA A 188 3.58 -4.55 -21.60
CA ALA A 188 3.26 -4.06 -20.26
C ALA A 188 4.45 -4.16 -19.31
N ILE A 189 5.21 -5.25 -19.34
CA ILE A 189 6.44 -5.42 -18.54
C ILE A 189 7.52 -4.42 -19.00
N ARG A 190 7.67 -4.21 -20.31
CA ARG A 190 8.58 -3.19 -20.86
C ARG A 190 8.23 -1.79 -20.37
N MET A 191 6.96 -1.40 -20.38
CA MET A 191 6.51 -0.11 -19.84
C MET A 191 6.85 0.03 -18.35
N ILE A 192 6.80 -1.05 -17.58
CA ILE A 192 7.19 -1.05 -16.17
C ILE A 192 8.69 -0.80 -16.03
N TYR A 193 9.50 -1.50 -16.82
CA TYR A 193 10.95 -1.30 -16.82
C TYR A 193 11.35 0.12 -17.24
N GLU A 194 10.70 0.68 -18.26
CA GLU A 194 11.06 2.00 -18.82
C GLU A 194 10.54 3.17 -17.97
N ILE A 195 9.38 3.05 -17.32
CA ILE A 195 8.69 4.18 -16.67
C ILE A 195 8.75 4.08 -15.14
N SER A 196 8.89 2.89 -14.56
CA SER A 196 8.90 2.77 -13.10
C SER A 196 10.20 3.27 -12.51
N HIS A 197 10.11 4.21 -11.57
CA HIS A 197 11.26 4.64 -10.79
C HIS A 197 11.68 3.64 -9.71
N TYR A 198 10.79 2.71 -9.33
CA TYR A 198 10.96 1.81 -8.18
C TYR A 198 10.95 0.32 -8.54
N TYR A 199 10.49 -0.04 -9.75
CA TYR A 199 10.45 -1.41 -10.27
C TYR A 199 11.42 -1.66 -11.44
N ASN A 200 12.23 -0.67 -11.84
CA ASN A 200 13.18 -0.79 -12.94
C ASN A 200 14.51 -1.47 -12.57
N THR A 201 14.69 -1.86 -11.31
CA THR A 201 15.90 -2.59 -10.89
C THR A 201 15.92 -4.01 -11.51
N PRO A 202 17.09 -4.52 -11.94
CA PRO A 202 17.21 -5.88 -12.51
C PRO A 202 16.63 -6.97 -11.61
N GLU A 203 16.77 -6.86 -10.29
CA GLU A 203 16.32 -7.83 -9.30
C GLU A 203 14.79 -7.91 -9.25
N ARG A 204 14.12 -6.75 -9.18
CA ARG A 204 12.65 -6.66 -9.20
C ARG A 204 12.07 -7.13 -10.54
N MET A 205 12.75 -6.80 -11.64
CA MET A 205 12.33 -7.25 -12.97
C MET A 205 12.45 -8.76 -13.12
N THR A 206 13.55 -9.34 -12.61
CA THR A 206 13.74 -10.80 -12.58
C THR A 206 12.65 -11.48 -11.74
N SER A 207 12.36 -10.95 -10.54
CA SER A 207 11.31 -11.48 -9.68
C SER A 207 9.93 -11.43 -10.35
N LEU A 208 9.58 -10.30 -11.00
CA LEU A 208 8.34 -10.16 -11.75
C LEU A 208 8.25 -11.19 -12.89
N MET A 209 9.32 -11.36 -13.67
CA MET A 209 9.37 -12.36 -14.74
C MET A 209 9.20 -13.79 -14.22
N VAL A 210 9.81 -14.13 -13.09
CA VAL A 210 9.64 -15.44 -12.43
C VAL A 210 8.17 -15.65 -12.02
N LYS A 211 7.51 -14.64 -11.44
CA LYS A 211 6.09 -14.75 -11.05
C LYS A 211 5.17 -14.92 -12.26
N VAL A 212 5.45 -14.19 -13.33
CA VAL A 212 4.71 -14.29 -14.60
C VAL A 212 4.88 -15.69 -15.22
N THR A 213 6.11 -16.22 -15.30
CA THR A 213 6.35 -17.55 -15.87
C THR A 213 5.77 -18.67 -14.99
N ASN A 214 5.84 -18.54 -13.67
CA ASN A 214 5.17 -19.46 -12.74
C ASN A 214 3.65 -19.48 -12.95
N GLN A 215 3.03 -18.31 -13.17
CA GLN A 215 1.61 -18.23 -13.50
C GLN A 215 1.29 -18.93 -14.83
N MET A 216 2.12 -18.75 -15.87
CA MET A 216 1.96 -19.43 -17.16
C MET A 216 2.07 -20.96 -17.01
N ILE A 217 3.09 -21.45 -16.29
CA ILE A 217 3.26 -22.89 -16.02
C ILE A 217 2.03 -23.44 -15.29
N THR A 218 1.52 -22.73 -14.29
CA THR A 218 0.33 -23.12 -13.53
C THR A 218 -0.90 -23.22 -14.44
N SER A 219 -1.11 -22.25 -15.33
CA SER A 219 -2.20 -22.26 -16.31
C SER A 219 -2.07 -23.43 -17.30
N CYS A 220 -0.88 -23.68 -17.84
CA CYS A 220 -0.62 -24.80 -18.74
C CYS A 220 -0.86 -26.15 -18.04
N ARG A 221 -0.40 -26.31 -16.79
CA ARG A 221 -0.68 -27.52 -16.00
C ARG A 221 -2.19 -27.69 -15.82
N LYS A 222 -2.91 -26.66 -15.38
CA LYS A 222 -4.37 -26.71 -15.18
C LYS A 222 -5.11 -27.13 -16.45
N TYR A 223 -4.67 -26.66 -17.62
CA TYR A 223 -5.24 -27.06 -18.91
C TYR A 223 -4.96 -28.53 -19.25
N ILE A 224 -3.74 -29.02 -19.03
CA ILE A 224 -3.38 -30.43 -19.30
C ILE A 224 -4.14 -31.40 -18.38
N TYR A 225 -4.33 -31.03 -17.11
CA TYR A 225 -5.07 -31.84 -16.13
C TYR A 225 -6.59 -31.60 -16.16
N GLN A 226 -7.11 -30.89 -17.16
CA GLN A 226 -8.52 -30.51 -17.19
C GLN A 226 -9.40 -31.76 -17.33
N GLY A 227 -10.11 -32.11 -16.25
CA GLY A 227 -10.98 -33.29 -16.19
C GLY A 227 -10.33 -34.57 -15.67
N VAL A 228 -9.05 -34.54 -15.27
CA VAL A 228 -8.31 -35.74 -14.81
C VAL A 228 -7.34 -35.46 -13.66
N SER A 229 -7.17 -36.43 -12.77
CA SER A 229 -6.23 -36.32 -11.64
C SER A 229 -4.78 -36.64 -12.03
N ARG A 230 -4.58 -37.55 -12.99
CA ARG A 230 -3.28 -37.91 -13.55
C ARG A 230 -3.33 -37.74 -15.06
N ILE A 231 -2.21 -37.34 -15.65
CA ILE A 231 -2.10 -37.16 -17.11
C ILE A 231 -2.44 -38.46 -17.88
N TRP A 232 -2.20 -39.61 -17.26
CA TRP A 232 -2.48 -40.94 -17.81
C TRP A 232 -3.96 -41.30 -17.87
N ASP A 233 -4.82 -40.55 -17.17
CA ASP A 233 -6.27 -40.77 -17.16
C ASP A 233 -6.97 -40.03 -18.32
N LEU A 234 -6.23 -39.32 -19.19
CA LEU A 234 -6.78 -38.61 -20.35
C LEU A 234 -7.32 -39.59 -21.41
N PRO A 235 -8.47 -39.30 -22.05
CA PRO A 235 -8.96 -40.09 -23.16
C PRO A 235 -7.94 -40.03 -24.32
N ARG A 236 -7.60 -41.22 -24.85
CA ARG A 236 -6.66 -41.38 -25.97
C ARG A 236 -7.29 -41.01 -27.30
#